data_AF-A0A3N5ZH92-F1
#
_entry.id   AF-A0A3N5ZH92-F1
#
_cell.length_a   1.000
_cell.length_b   1.000
_cell.length_c   1.000
_cell.angle_alpha   90.00
_cell.angle_beta   90.00
_cell.angle_gamma   90.00
#
_symmetry.space_group_name_H-M   'P 1'
#
loop_
_entity.id
_entity.type
_entity.pdbx_description
1 polymer ?
#
loop_
_entity_poly.entity_id
_entity_poly.type
_entity_poly.pdbx_seq_one_letter_code
_entity_poly.pdbx_strand_id
1 'polypeptide(L)'
;MRHKVSLFPSSGQAEIQTKDPADPSSGCESIELLKVLQSHTFARSPRLSRILDYVCRKYFAGETDQLKEYTIAVELFGRSEGFQPRDDSSIRVDMNRLRKQLRKYYRAEGKQDPLVISIPSGQYAPVFSRREPKPTTGDLPLAADLTSSKPLHPRRWWIVGVLGVGLLAAVGGLFFLGWSGRGPVGTVAIPAPSLPGNAVRVAQSPP
;
A
#
# COMPACT_ATOMS: atom_id res chain seq x y z
N MET A 1 6.92 -61.47 -2.41
CA MET A 1 5.75 -60.65 -2.77
C MET A 1 6.20 -59.22 -3.03
N ARG A 2 6.14 -58.78 -4.30
CA ARG A 2 6.47 -57.41 -4.71
C ARG A 2 5.21 -56.56 -4.56
N HIS A 3 5.18 -55.65 -3.60
CA HIS A 3 4.17 -54.59 -3.59
C HIS A 3 4.80 -53.29 -4.06
N LYS A 4 4.48 -52.94 -5.31
CA LYS A 4 4.43 -51.56 -5.78
C LYS A 4 3.38 -50.83 -4.94
N VAL A 5 3.76 -49.72 -4.32
CA VAL A 5 2.85 -48.59 -4.10
C VAL A 5 3.56 -47.37 -4.64
N SER A 6 3.13 -46.98 -5.83
CA SER A 6 3.43 -45.72 -6.48
C SER A 6 2.50 -44.63 -5.96
N LEU A 7 2.98 -43.39 -6.10
CA LEU A 7 2.23 -42.11 -6.13
C LEU A 7 1.99 -41.43 -4.77
N PHE A 8 2.96 -40.64 -4.35
CA PHE A 8 2.66 -39.30 -3.83
C PHE A 8 3.05 -38.27 -4.88
N PRO A 9 2.14 -37.35 -5.26
CA PRO A 9 2.42 -36.36 -6.28
C PRO A 9 3.31 -35.28 -5.70
N SER A 10 4.30 -34.90 -6.52
CA SER A 10 4.97 -33.62 -6.60
C SER A 10 4.18 -32.46 -5.96
N SER A 11 4.38 -32.21 -4.66
CA SER A 11 4.09 -30.90 -4.09
C SER A 11 5.16 -29.97 -4.63
N GLY A 12 4.80 -29.22 -5.68
CA GLY A 12 5.55 -28.09 -6.16
C GLY A 12 5.88 -27.21 -4.98
N GLN A 13 7.15 -27.25 -4.59
CA GLN A 13 7.70 -26.34 -3.62
C GLN A 13 7.45 -24.96 -4.19
N ALA A 14 6.61 -24.19 -3.49
CA ALA A 14 6.61 -22.76 -3.61
C ALA A 14 8.06 -22.35 -3.37
N GLU A 15 8.73 -21.98 -4.45
CA GLU A 15 10.04 -21.38 -4.48
C GLU A 15 9.90 -20.09 -3.66
N ILE A 16 10.08 -20.21 -2.35
CA ILE A 16 10.27 -19.06 -1.48
C ILE A 16 11.53 -18.44 -2.06
N GLN A 17 11.34 -17.35 -2.79
CA GLN A 17 12.38 -16.53 -3.35
C GLN A 17 13.07 -15.83 -2.17
N THR A 18 13.78 -16.61 -1.35
CA THR A 18 14.76 -16.11 -0.40
C THR A 18 15.81 -15.43 -1.26
N LYS A 19 15.75 -14.10 -1.30
CA LYS A 19 16.83 -13.28 -1.86
C LYS A 19 18.10 -13.78 -1.19
N ASP A 20 18.97 -14.45 -1.94
CA ASP A 20 20.15 -15.09 -1.38
C ASP A 20 20.92 -14.03 -0.56
N PRO A 21 21.26 -14.31 0.70
CA PRO A 21 21.99 -13.36 1.53
C PRO A 21 23.39 -13.04 0.97
N ALA A 22 23.85 -13.81 -0.02
CA ALA A 22 25.10 -13.61 -0.75
C ALA A 22 24.93 -12.79 -2.06
N ASP A 23 23.73 -12.32 -2.41
CA ASP A 23 23.57 -11.39 -3.53
C ASP A 23 24.32 -10.08 -3.20
N PRO A 24 25.34 -9.68 -3.99
CA PRO A 24 26.08 -8.45 -3.76
C PRO A 24 25.18 -7.20 -3.76
N SER A 25 23.97 -7.26 -4.32
CA SER A 25 23.00 -6.18 -4.27
C SER A 25 22.55 -5.86 -2.83
N SER A 26 22.35 -6.89 -1.99
CA SER A 26 21.95 -6.75 -0.58
C SER A 26 23.01 -6.02 0.26
N GLY A 27 24.29 -6.21 -0.08
CA GLY A 27 25.41 -5.51 0.55
C GLY A 27 25.37 -4.00 0.28
N CYS A 28 25.15 -3.58 -0.96
CA CYS A 28 25.02 -2.15 -1.29
C CYS A 28 23.78 -1.52 -0.67
N GLU A 29 22.65 -2.24 -0.65
CA GLU A 29 21.39 -1.76 -0.06
C GLU A 29 21.48 -1.55 1.45
N SER A 30 22.14 -2.45 2.18
CA SER A 30 22.35 -2.31 3.62
C SER A 30 23.27 -1.14 3.97
N ILE A 31 24.32 -0.91 3.18
CA ILE A 31 25.20 0.28 3.32
C ILE A 31 24.40 1.57 3.11
N GLU A 32 23.53 1.62 2.08
CA GLU A 32 22.68 2.78 1.83
C GLU A 32 21.70 3.03 2.99
N LEU A 33 21.10 1.97 3.55
CA LEU A 33 20.27 2.10 4.75
C LEU A 33 21.05 2.73 5.91
N LEU A 34 22.26 2.25 6.19
CA LEU A 34 23.08 2.79 7.28
C LEU A 34 23.40 4.28 7.07
N LYS A 35 23.74 4.68 5.84
CA LYS A 35 23.95 6.09 5.49
C LYS A 35 22.70 6.93 5.76
N VAL A 36 21.53 6.48 5.31
CA VAL A 36 20.27 7.19 5.53
C VAL A 36 19.95 7.30 7.02
N LEU A 37 20.15 6.23 7.80
CA LEU A 37 19.89 6.22 9.25
C LEU A 37 20.84 7.13 10.03
N GLN A 38 22.09 7.28 9.59
CA GLN A 38 23.11 8.15 10.19
C GLN A 38 23.00 9.61 9.75
N SER A 39 22.18 9.91 8.75
CA SER A 39 21.97 11.27 8.24
C SER A 39 21.41 12.23 9.30
N HIS A 40 21.68 13.53 9.17
CA HIS A 40 21.14 14.55 10.06
C HIS A 40 19.61 14.59 10.00
N THR A 41 19.05 14.32 8.81
CA THR A 41 17.60 14.24 8.59
C THR A 41 16.94 13.15 9.44
N PHE A 42 17.53 11.96 9.57
CA PHE A 42 16.98 10.84 10.33
C PHE A 42 17.42 10.80 11.80
N ALA A 43 18.61 11.32 12.12
CA ALA A 43 19.08 11.46 13.50
C ALA A 43 18.09 12.26 14.38
N ARG A 44 17.38 13.22 13.79
CA ARG A 44 16.35 14.05 14.47
C ARG A 44 15.01 13.34 14.66
N SER A 45 14.82 12.14 14.12
CA SER A 45 13.56 11.41 14.23
C SER A 45 13.77 9.92 14.54
N PRO A 46 14.09 9.58 15.81
CA PRO A 46 14.37 8.19 16.21
C PRO A 46 13.23 7.23 15.87
N ARG A 47 11.97 7.69 15.97
CA ARG A 47 10.79 6.90 15.63
C ARG A 47 10.75 6.51 14.15
N LEU A 48 11.02 7.45 13.24
CA LEU A 48 11.02 7.17 11.80
C LEU A 48 12.23 6.31 11.41
N SER A 49 13.37 6.49 12.07
CA SER A 49 14.56 5.65 11.89
C SER A 49 14.29 4.19 12.28
N ARG A 50 13.60 3.95 13.41
CA ARG A 50 13.18 2.59 13.81
C ARG A 50 12.24 1.94 12.80
N ILE A 51 11.28 2.69 12.26
CA ILE A 51 10.38 2.18 11.22
C ILE A 51 11.19 1.82 9.97
N LEU A 52 12.06 2.72 9.51
CA LEU A 52 12.88 2.49 8.31
C LEU A 52 13.78 1.26 8.46
N ASP A 53 14.48 1.15 9.59
CA ASP A 53 15.31 -0.01 9.90
C ASP A 53 14.48 -1.31 9.90
N TYR A 54 13.34 -1.32 10.59
CA TYR A 54 12.45 -2.49 10.65
C TYR A 54 11.95 -2.93 9.26
N VAL A 55 11.43 -2.00 8.44
CA VAL A 55 10.90 -2.36 7.11
C VAL A 55 12.01 -2.82 6.17
N CYS A 56 13.21 -2.25 6.26
CA CYS A 56 14.34 -2.69 5.46
C CYS A 56 14.89 -4.05 5.92
N ARG A 57 14.90 -4.35 7.22
CA ARG A 57 15.26 -5.69 7.72
C ARG A 57 14.29 -6.75 7.23
N LYS A 58 12.98 -6.51 7.31
CA LYS A 58 11.96 -7.40 6.74
C LYS A 58 12.13 -7.56 5.23
N TYR A 59 12.52 -6.50 4.53
CA TYR A 59 12.87 -6.57 3.10
C TYR A 59 14.09 -7.46 2.83
N PHE A 60 15.18 -7.30 3.58
CA PHE A 60 16.38 -8.14 3.43
C PHE A 60 16.14 -9.59 3.80
N ALA A 61 15.20 -9.87 4.72
CA ALA A 61 14.75 -11.21 5.06
C ALA A 61 13.80 -11.83 4.02
N GLY A 62 13.37 -11.09 2.99
CA GLY A 62 12.37 -11.56 2.03
C GLY A 62 10.94 -11.61 2.59
N GLU A 63 10.68 -11.00 3.75
CA GLU A 63 9.41 -11.05 4.47
C GLU A 63 8.51 -9.82 4.17
N THR A 64 8.62 -9.23 2.99
CA THR A 64 7.87 -8.01 2.63
C THR A 64 6.36 -8.19 2.64
N ASP A 65 5.87 -9.41 2.42
CA ASP A 65 4.44 -9.74 2.42
C ASP A 65 3.81 -9.64 3.82
N GLN A 66 4.64 -9.70 4.85
CA GLN A 66 4.23 -9.54 6.25
C GLN A 66 4.19 -8.08 6.69
N LEU A 67 4.73 -7.14 5.90
CA LEU A 67 4.75 -5.71 6.19
C LEU A 67 3.36 -5.10 6.04
N LYS A 68 2.51 -5.33 7.04
CA LYS A 68 1.18 -4.77 7.19
C LYS A 68 1.17 -3.77 8.34
N GLU A 69 0.20 -2.87 8.33
CA GLU A 69 0.02 -1.86 9.39
C GLU A 69 -0.07 -2.50 10.79
N TYR A 70 -0.86 -3.57 10.92
CA TYR A 70 -0.99 -4.34 12.15
C TYR A 70 0.35 -4.90 12.62
N THR A 71 1.08 -5.59 11.73
CA THR A 71 2.39 -6.20 12.04
C THR A 71 3.38 -5.16 12.53
N ILE A 72 3.46 -4.00 11.86
CA ILE A 72 4.36 -2.92 12.29
C ILE A 72 3.93 -2.38 13.66
N ALA A 73 2.63 -2.20 13.91
CA ALA A 73 2.14 -1.71 15.19
C ALA A 73 2.48 -2.67 16.35
N VAL A 74 2.29 -3.96 16.15
CA VAL A 74 2.50 -4.98 17.19
C VAL A 74 3.99 -5.25 17.37
N GLU A 75 4.71 -5.63 16.30
CA GLU A 75 6.12 -6.06 16.40
C GLU A 75 7.07 -4.91 16.73
N LEU A 76 6.87 -3.71 16.16
CA LEU A 76 7.79 -2.59 16.36
C LEU A 76 7.40 -1.69 17.54
N PHE A 77 6.10 -1.49 17.78
CA PHE A 77 5.62 -0.55 18.80
C PHE A 77 5.00 -1.24 20.02
N GLY A 78 4.94 -2.56 20.06
CA GLY A 78 4.42 -3.32 21.20
C GLY A 78 2.94 -3.03 21.47
N ARG A 79 2.16 -2.72 20.43
CA ARG A 79 0.71 -2.53 20.60
C ARG A 79 0.04 -3.85 21.01
N SER A 80 -1.04 -3.74 21.77
CA SER A 80 -1.86 -4.89 22.16
C SER A 80 -2.42 -5.61 20.92
N GLU A 81 -2.64 -6.91 21.03
CA GLU A 81 -3.22 -7.74 19.97
C GLU A 81 -4.59 -7.24 19.49
N GLY A 82 -5.32 -6.52 20.36
CA GLY A 82 -6.58 -5.84 20.03
C GLY A 82 -6.43 -4.60 19.14
N PHE A 83 -5.24 -4.25 18.68
CA PHE A 83 -4.98 -3.12 17.79
C PHE A 83 -5.74 -3.26 16.47
N GLN A 84 -6.54 -2.25 16.12
CA GLN A 84 -7.28 -2.19 14.87
C GLN A 84 -6.76 -1.05 13.98
N PRO A 85 -6.16 -1.35 12.82
CA PRO A 85 -5.69 -0.33 11.86
C PRO A 85 -6.77 0.65 11.37
N ARG A 86 -8.06 0.28 11.49
CA ARG A 86 -9.18 1.13 11.12
C ARG A 86 -9.41 2.27 12.10
N ASP A 87 -9.09 2.05 13.37
CA ASP A 87 -9.38 2.97 14.47
C ASP A 87 -8.16 3.82 14.84
N ASP A 88 -6.94 3.30 14.62
CA ASP A 88 -5.69 4.03 14.84
C ASP A 88 -4.88 4.18 13.55
N SER A 89 -4.76 5.42 13.08
CA SER A 89 -4.03 5.77 11.85
C SER A 89 -2.56 6.17 12.08
N SER A 90 -2.03 5.98 13.29
CA SER A 90 -0.68 6.41 13.66
C SER A 90 0.40 5.85 12.74
N ILE A 91 0.34 4.55 12.38
CA ILE A 91 1.31 3.94 11.47
C ILE A 91 1.19 4.53 10.06
N ARG A 92 -0.03 4.68 9.52
CA ARG A 92 -0.24 5.39 8.25
C ARG A 92 0.34 6.81 8.26
N VAL A 93 0.16 7.55 9.34
CA VAL A 93 0.72 8.90 9.51
C VAL A 93 2.25 8.86 9.55
N ASP A 94 2.83 7.93 10.31
CA ASP A 94 4.27 7.78 10.41
C ASP A 94 4.90 7.36 9.07
N MET A 95 4.28 6.46 8.32
CA MET A 95 4.73 6.09 6.98
C MET A 95 4.70 7.28 6.02
N ASN A 96 3.67 8.14 6.11
CA ASN A 96 3.63 9.36 5.32
C ASN A 96 4.75 10.34 5.69
N ARG A 97 5.10 10.43 6.99
CA ARG A 97 6.22 11.24 7.47
C ARG A 97 7.57 10.64 7.03
N LEU A 98 7.71 9.32 7.09
CA LEU A 98 8.89 8.58 6.63
C LEU A 98 9.15 8.85 5.14
N ARG A 99 8.12 8.72 4.30
CA ARG A 99 8.20 9.06 2.87
C ARG A 99 8.62 10.51 2.64
N LYS A 100 8.10 11.45 3.43
CA LYS A 100 8.50 12.86 3.36
C LYS A 100 9.98 13.04 3.73
N GLN A 101 10.47 12.33 4.76
CA GLN A 101 11.87 12.44 5.16
C GLN A 101 12.85 11.77 4.21
N LEU A 102 12.52 10.62 3.63
CA LEU A 102 13.33 10.04 2.56
C LEU A 102 13.47 11.03 1.39
N ARG A 103 12.38 11.66 0.97
CA ARG A 103 12.45 12.71 -0.07
C ARG A 103 13.28 13.91 0.34
N LYS A 104 13.26 14.31 1.62
CA LYS A 104 14.08 15.41 2.12
C LYS A 104 15.57 15.05 2.10
N TYR A 105 15.92 13.88 2.62
CA TYR A 105 17.28 13.34 2.60
C TYR A 105 17.84 13.31 1.17
N TYR A 106 17.12 12.66 0.24
CA TYR A 106 17.56 12.53 -1.15
C TYR A 106 17.52 13.82 -1.99
N ARG A 107 16.97 14.92 -1.45
CA ARG A 107 17.05 16.26 -2.04
C ARG A 107 18.24 17.08 -1.53
N ALA A 108 18.79 16.72 -0.37
CA ALA A 108 19.87 17.43 0.30
C ALA A 108 21.09 16.51 0.46
N GLU A 109 21.22 15.86 1.61
CA GLU A 109 22.37 15.04 2.00
C GLU A 109 22.67 13.92 0.98
N GLY A 110 21.64 13.19 0.55
CA GLY A 110 21.76 12.07 -0.40
C GLY A 110 21.55 12.45 -1.88
N LYS A 111 21.76 13.71 -2.26
CA LYS A 111 21.50 14.19 -3.64
C LYS A 111 22.35 13.45 -4.69
N GLN A 112 23.55 13.02 -4.32
CA GLN A 112 24.48 12.32 -5.19
C GLN A 112 24.50 10.80 -4.94
N ASP A 113 23.70 10.29 -4.00
CA ASP A 113 23.68 8.86 -3.72
C ASP A 113 23.17 8.09 -4.94
N PRO A 114 23.91 7.04 -5.37
CA PRO A 114 23.59 6.24 -6.55
C PRO A 114 22.47 5.24 -6.28
N LEU A 115 22.18 4.93 -5.01
CA LEU A 115 21.09 4.06 -4.61
C LEU A 115 20.06 4.89 -3.84
N VAL A 116 18.78 4.68 -4.11
CA VAL A 116 17.70 5.46 -3.50
C VAL A 116 16.70 4.52 -2.87
N ILE A 117 16.44 4.72 -1.58
CA ILE A 117 15.39 4.05 -0.82
C ILE A 117 14.09 4.84 -0.97
N SER A 118 13.04 4.17 -1.46
CA SER A 118 11.70 4.74 -1.57
C SER A 118 10.65 3.80 -1.01
N ILE A 119 9.55 4.34 -0.49
CA ILE A 119 8.41 3.56 -0.03
C ILE A 119 7.17 4.04 -0.79
N PRO A 120 6.57 3.23 -1.68
CA PRO A 120 5.40 3.62 -2.45
C PRO A 120 4.21 4.01 -1.57
N SER A 121 3.29 4.81 -2.12
CA SER A 121 2.03 5.09 -1.44
C SER A 121 1.19 3.82 -1.35
N GLY A 122 0.46 3.64 -0.25
CA GLY A 122 -0.36 2.45 0.00
C GLY A 122 0.43 1.17 0.32
N GLN A 123 1.76 1.20 0.22
CA GLN A 123 2.64 0.07 0.53
C GLN A 123 3.54 0.39 1.71
N TYR A 124 3.97 -0.64 2.42
CA TYR A 124 4.89 -0.53 3.54
C TYR A 124 6.29 -1.06 3.21
N ALA A 125 6.41 -1.89 2.18
CA ALA A 125 7.68 -2.43 1.72
C ALA A 125 8.56 -1.34 1.06
N PRO A 126 9.86 -1.28 1.38
CA PRO A 126 10.81 -0.40 0.72
C PRO A 126 11.18 -0.94 -0.66
N VAL A 127 11.58 -0.02 -1.54
CA VAL A 127 12.07 -0.27 -2.89
C VAL A 127 13.40 0.44 -3.03
N PHE A 128 14.43 -0.31 -3.41
CA PHE A 128 15.76 0.18 -3.72
C PHE A 128 15.89 0.36 -5.23
N SER A 129 16.27 1.56 -5.67
CA SER A 129 16.44 1.88 -7.09
C SER A 129 17.77 2.57 -7.32
N ARG A 130 18.53 2.16 -8.34
CA ARG A 130 19.71 2.90 -8.78
C ARG A 130 19.31 4.19 -9.48
N ARG A 131 19.96 5.29 -9.12
CA ARG A 131 19.83 6.60 -9.77
C ARG A 131 20.86 6.68 -10.88
N GLU A 132 20.39 6.88 -12.11
CA GLU A 132 21.28 7.23 -13.21
C GLU A 132 21.94 8.60 -12.92
N PRO A 133 23.27 8.72 -13.04
CA PRO A 133 23.94 9.99 -12.82
C PRO A 133 23.38 11.01 -13.81
N LYS A 134 22.77 12.06 -13.28
CA LYS A 134 22.32 13.18 -14.12
C LYS A 134 23.59 13.86 -14.63
N PRO A 135 23.81 13.98 -15.96
CA PRO A 135 24.98 14.65 -16.47
C PRO A 135 25.00 16.07 -15.90
N THR A 136 26.05 16.39 -15.15
CA THR A 136 26.31 17.73 -14.66
C THR A 136 26.55 18.60 -15.88
N THR A 137 25.52 19.31 -16.35
CA THR A 137 25.67 20.32 -17.39
C THR A 137 26.45 21.49 -16.81
N GLY A 138 27.77 21.38 -16.92
CA GLY A 138 28.74 22.46 -16.78
C GLY A 138 29.73 22.28 -17.91
N ASP A 139 29.30 22.62 -19.13
CA ASP A 139 30.08 23.32 -20.16
C ASP A 139 29.25 23.44 -21.46
N LEU A 140 28.87 24.71 -21.72
CA LEU A 140 28.39 25.33 -22.98
C LEU A 140 26.92 25.14 -23.45
N PRO A 141 26.29 26.21 -24.00
CA PRO A 141 24.85 26.30 -24.28
C PRO A 141 24.48 26.00 -25.74
N LEU A 142 23.17 25.71 -25.94
CA LEU A 142 22.42 25.93 -27.18
C LEU A 142 22.59 24.91 -28.34
N ALA A 143 22.14 23.65 -28.17
CA ALA A 143 21.73 22.80 -29.31
C ALA A 143 20.96 21.49 -28.94
N ALA A 144 20.15 21.45 -27.88
CA ALA A 144 19.43 20.20 -27.54
C ALA A 144 18.02 20.40 -26.95
N ASP A 145 17.26 21.37 -27.44
CA ASP A 145 15.82 21.17 -27.65
C ASP A 145 15.73 20.43 -29.00
N LEU A 146 15.40 19.13 -29.08
CA LEU A 146 14.02 18.68 -29.31
C LEU A 146 13.84 17.16 -29.15
N THR A 147 14.82 16.41 -28.62
CA THR A 147 14.74 14.94 -28.56
C THR A 147 15.37 14.37 -27.30
N SER A 148 14.67 14.44 -26.16
CA SER A 148 14.87 13.44 -25.12
C SER A 148 13.65 13.27 -24.22
N SER A 149 12.82 12.33 -24.66
CA SER A 149 12.13 11.30 -23.87
C SER A 149 11.93 11.59 -22.37
N LYS A 150 10.65 11.75 -22.00
CA LYS A 150 10.14 11.48 -20.64
C LYS A 150 10.91 10.30 -20.04
N PRO A 151 11.42 10.41 -18.79
CA PRO A 151 12.09 9.29 -18.17
C PRO A 151 11.15 8.10 -18.19
N LEU A 152 11.63 7.04 -18.84
CA LEU A 152 10.97 5.76 -18.94
C LEU A 152 10.63 5.30 -17.52
N HIS A 153 9.34 5.27 -17.22
CA HIS A 153 8.81 4.75 -15.96
C HIS A 153 9.39 3.33 -15.75
N PRO A 154 10.07 3.04 -14.62
CA PRO A 154 10.70 1.74 -14.43
C PRO A 154 9.65 0.64 -14.54
N ARG A 155 9.85 -0.14 -15.59
CA ARG A 155 9.05 -1.19 -16.21
C ARG A 155 8.87 -2.39 -15.27
N ARG A 156 8.17 -2.20 -14.15
CA ARG A 156 7.87 -3.28 -13.18
C ARG A 156 6.62 -3.08 -12.32
N TRP A 157 5.88 -1.98 -12.47
CA TRP A 157 4.69 -1.68 -11.64
C TRP A 157 3.34 -2.08 -12.23
N TRP A 158 3.26 -2.54 -13.48
CA TRP A 158 1.97 -2.96 -14.06
C TRP A 158 1.79 -4.48 -14.13
N ILE A 159 2.85 -5.29 -14.02
CA ILE A 159 2.72 -6.75 -14.16
C ILE A 159 2.06 -7.41 -12.92
N VAL A 160 2.13 -6.78 -11.74
CA VAL A 160 1.44 -7.30 -10.54
C VAL A 160 -0.06 -6.92 -10.50
N GLY A 161 -0.51 -6.01 -11.38
CA GLY A 161 -1.92 -5.61 -11.48
C GLY A 161 -2.78 -6.46 -12.44
N VAL A 162 -2.17 -7.22 -13.35
CA VAL A 162 -2.91 -7.86 -14.46
C VAL A 162 -3.18 -9.36 -14.26
N LEU A 163 -2.46 -10.07 -13.37
CA LEU A 163 -2.76 -11.48 -13.04
C LEU A 163 -3.79 -11.66 -11.91
N GLY A 164 -4.20 -10.59 -11.21
CA GLY A 164 -5.27 -10.63 -10.21
C GLY A 164 -6.69 -10.37 -10.76
N VAL A 165 -6.80 -9.71 -11.92
CA VAL A 165 -8.10 -9.36 -12.53
C VAL A 165 -8.70 -10.52 -13.32
N GLY A 166 -7.87 -11.46 -13.81
CA GLY A 166 -8.34 -12.66 -14.51
C GLY A 166 -8.98 -13.73 -13.60
N LEU A 167 -8.52 -13.87 -12.35
CA LEU A 167 -9.04 -14.89 -11.44
C LEU A 167 -10.28 -14.42 -10.63
N LEU A 168 -10.44 -13.11 -10.42
CA LEU A 168 -11.63 -12.55 -9.76
C LEU A 168 -12.89 -12.54 -10.65
N ALA A 169 -12.74 -12.66 -11.98
CA ALA A 169 -13.88 -12.80 -12.89
C ALA A 169 -14.51 -14.21 -12.84
N ALA A 170 -13.76 -15.25 -12.45
CA ALA A 170 -14.29 -16.61 -12.35
C ALA A 170 -15.01 -16.88 -11.00
N VAL A 171 -14.60 -16.22 -9.91
CA VAL A 171 -15.30 -16.33 -8.61
C VAL A 171 -16.46 -15.34 -8.49
N GLY A 172 -16.38 -14.16 -9.13
CA GLY A 172 -17.49 -13.21 -9.20
C GLY A 172 -18.69 -13.71 -10.03
N GLY A 173 -18.46 -14.51 -11.07
CA GLY A 173 -19.51 -15.08 -11.92
C GLY A 173 -20.40 -16.12 -11.22
N LEU A 174 -19.87 -16.82 -10.21
CA LEU A 174 -20.64 -17.80 -9.42
C LEU A 174 -21.28 -17.19 -8.16
N PHE A 175 -20.84 -16.00 -7.72
CA PHE A 175 -21.45 -15.31 -6.58
C PHE A 175 -22.61 -14.37 -6.99
N PHE A 176 -22.71 -14.00 -8.27
CA PHE A 176 -23.78 -13.12 -8.77
C PHE A 176 -25.08 -13.86 -9.11
N LEU A 177 -25.06 -15.19 -9.21
CA LEU A 177 -26.26 -16.01 -9.44
C LEU A 177 -26.94 -16.52 -8.14
N GLY A 178 -26.39 -16.16 -6.97
CA GLY A 178 -26.93 -16.52 -5.64
C GLY A 178 -27.59 -15.37 -4.86
N TRP A 179 -27.53 -14.13 -5.35
CA TRP A 179 -28.13 -12.94 -4.70
C TRP A 179 -29.39 -12.44 -5.44
N SER A 180 -30.17 -13.33 -6.05
CA SER A 180 -31.52 -13.00 -6.53
C SER A 180 -32.55 -13.78 -5.74
N GLY A 181 -32.71 -13.43 -4.47
CA GLY A 181 -33.61 -14.13 -3.55
C GLY A 181 -34.09 -13.33 -2.35
N ARG A 182 -34.09 -11.99 -2.42
CA ARG A 182 -34.73 -11.15 -1.39
C ARG A 182 -35.86 -10.37 -2.05
N GLY A 183 -37.06 -10.93 -1.93
CA GLY A 183 -38.29 -10.35 -2.46
C GLY A 183 -38.56 -8.96 -1.89
N PRO A 184 -39.34 -8.13 -2.60
CA PRO A 184 -39.69 -6.79 -2.16
C PRO A 184 -40.47 -6.87 -0.85
N VAL A 185 -39.99 -6.14 0.15
CA VAL A 185 -40.70 -5.94 1.41
C VAL A 185 -42.01 -5.23 1.08
N GLY A 186 -43.12 -5.90 1.38
CA GLY A 186 -44.47 -5.41 1.13
C GLY A 186 -44.67 -4.03 1.73
N THR A 187 -45.07 -3.09 0.87
CA THR A 187 -45.56 -1.77 1.24
C THR A 187 -46.83 -1.94 2.08
N VAL A 188 -46.71 -1.75 3.39
CA VAL A 188 -47.86 -1.60 4.29
C VAL A 188 -48.56 -0.30 3.90
N ALA A 189 -49.76 -0.44 3.32
CA ALA A 189 -50.65 0.68 3.01
C ALA A 189 -51.13 1.34 4.31
N ILE A 190 -50.82 2.63 4.48
CA ILE A 190 -51.36 3.46 5.55
C ILE A 190 -52.75 3.93 5.11
N PRO A 191 -53.84 3.68 5.87
CA PRO A 191 -55.15 4.21 5.55
C PRO A 191 -55.21 5.72 5.80
N ALA A 192 -55.78 6.45 4.85
CA ALA A 192 -55.96 7.90 4.89
C ALA A 192 -56.96 8.31 6.00
N PRO A 193 -56.73 9.43 6.72
CA PRO A 193 -57.75 10.00 7.60
C PRO A 193 -58.86 10.67 6.76
N SER A 194 -60.09 10.17 6.93
CA SER A 194 -61.31 10.77 6.41
C SER A 194 -61.60 12.11 7.09
N LEU A 195 -61.69 13.18 6.28
CA LEU A 195 -62.18 14.48 6.72
C LEU A 195 -63.71 14.46 6.80
N PRO A 196 -64.34 14.73 7.94
CA PRO A 196 -65.74 15.14 7.96
C PRO A 196 -65.82 16.60 7.55
N GLY A 197 -66.34 16.84 6.35
CA GLY A 197 -66.95 18.11 6.02
C GLY A 197 -68.21 18.28 6.86
N ASN A 198 -68.35 19.42 7.54
CA ASN A 198 -69.66 20.04 7.64
C ASN A 198 -69.55 21.56 7.59
N ALA A 199 -70.58 22.09 6.97
CA ALA A 199 -70.72 23.37 6.36
C ALA A 199 -71.38 24.37 7.33
N VAL A 200 -70.94 25.63 7.22
CA VAL A 200 -71.81 26.80 6.98
C VAL A 200 -72.51 27.51 8.15
N ARG A 201 -72.49 28.86 8.00
CA ARG A 201 -73.31 29.97 8.54
C ARG A 201 -72.85 30.60 9.87
N VAL A 202 -72.33 31.84 9.88
CA VAL A 202 -72.99 33.16 9.64
C VAL A 202 -73.98 33.51 10.76
N ALA A 203 -73.61 34.49 11.61
CA ALA A 203 -74.37 35.72 11.90
C ALA A 203 -74.12 36.27 13.33
N GLN A 204 -73.68 37.54 13.37
CA GLN A 204 -74.19 38.63 14.22
C GLN A 204 -73.82 38.74 15.72
N SER A 205 -73.18 39.87 16.04
CA SER A 205 -73.19 40.63 17.32
C SER A 205 -74.58 41.24 17.64
N PRO A 206 -74.75 42.07 18.69
CA PRO A 206 -74.39 42.03 20.11
C PRO A 206 -75.72 41.98 20.95
N PRO A 207 -76.00 42.66 22.08
CA PRO A 207 -75.63 44.04 22.49
C PRO A 207 -74.58 44.14 23.62
#